data_AF-A0A3C1Q335-F1
#
_entry.id   AF-A0A3C1Q335-F1
#
_cell.length_a   1.000
_cell.length_b   1.000
_cell.length_c   1.000
_cell.angle_alpha   90.00
_cell.angle_beta   90.00
_cell.angle_gamma   90.00
#
_symmetry.space_group_name_H-M   'P 1'
#
loop_
_entity.id
_entity.type
_entity.pdbx_description
1 polymer ?
#
loop_
_entity_poly.entity_id
_entity_poly.type
_entity_poly.pdbx_seq_one_letter_code
_entity_poly.pdbx_strand_id
1 'polypeptide(L)'
;MDPCCREAGSYTCITMSVTRLAYFLPALLLLSNAWGGKPNIIMIMADDMGYETVGVNGCDDYKTPNIDAMAKKGMRFTNAFANPICTPSRVKLMTGKANVRNYTFFGKLDRGQKTFGNYFRDAGYKTCISGKWQLGQETDAPSHFGFDQSCLWQLKKGNSHNIEGKKYDSRHTSPDLSINGVAKEFRNGEFGPDVCVDFIEKFLEANKDESFFVYYPMILPHCPFVPTPGTPDYDPNSPGSPTYKGDAKYFKNMVEHVDQLVGRIASKVDELGLSENTLIVFTGDNGTDVPVVTSLNGKSVAGGKGKANHDSGVR
;
A
#
# COMPACT_ATOMS: atom_id res chain seq x y z
N MET A 1 1.98 68.12 -62.66
CA MET A 1 2.71 69.30 -62.21
C MET A 1 3.04 69.08 -60.74
N ASP A 2 4.32 69.24 -60.42
CA ASP A 2 5.04 69.10 -59.13
C ASP A 2 4.36 69.73 -57.89
N PRO A 3 4.88 69.67 -56.64
CA PRO A 3 5.80 68.73 -55.93
C PRO A 3 5.29 68.37 -54.51
N CYS A 4 5.90 67.39 -53.81
CA CYS A 4 6.27 67.50 -52.38
C CYS A 4 6.85 66.20 -51.81
N CYS A 5 8.10 66.27 -51.37
CA CYS A 5 8.81 65.30 -50.56
C CYS A 5 8.09 64.96 -49.24
N ARG A 6 8.26 63.71 -48.76
CA ARG A 6 8.47 63.38 -47.33
C ARG A 6 9.10 61.97 -47.16
N GLU A 7 10.35 62.01 -46.72
CA GLU A 7 11.04 61.18 -45.71
C GLU A 7 11.03 59.63 -45.73
N ALA A 8 12.26 59.12 -45.90
CA ALA A 8 13.02 58.22 -45.00
C ALA A 8 12.56 56.78 -44.74
N GLY A 9 13.45 55.85 -45.10
CA GLY A 9 13.45 54.47 -44.63
C GLY A 9 14.67 53.71 -45.14
N SER A 10 15.84 53.95 -44.55
CA SER A 10 17.05 53.16 -44.80
C SER A 10 16.89 51.77 -44.20
N TYR A 11 16.69 50.75 -45.04
CA TYR A 11 16.78 49.36 -44.62
C TYR A 11 18.23 49.00 -44.30
N THR A 12 18.56 48.97 -43.00
CA THR A 12 19.83 48.40 -42.54
C THR A 12 19.67 46.88 -42.53
N CYS A 13 20.29 46.19 -43.47
CA CYS A 13 20.43 44.74 -43.43
C CYS A 13 21.41 44.39 -42.30
N ILE A 14 20.89 44.10 -41.10
CA ILE A 14 21.67 43.52 -40.02
C ILE A 14 21.85 42.04 -40.36
N THR A 15 22.98 41.71 -40.98
CA THR A 15 23.48 40.34 -41.05
C THR A 15 23.86 39.90 -39.64
N MET A 16 22.93 39.25 -38.93
CA MET A 16 23.27 38.55 -37.69
C MET A 16 24.20 37.39 -38.04
N SER A 17 25.49 37.58 -37.75
CA SER A 17 26.48 36.52 -37.82
C SER A 17 26.11 35.39 -36.85
N VAL A 18 26.03 34.18 -37.38
CA VAL A 18 25.50 32.95 -36.73
C VAL A 18 26.36 32.45 -35.56
N THR A 19 27.42 33.16 -35.19
CA THR A 19 28.46 32.71 -34.24
C THR A 19 28.13 32.88 -32.75
N ARG A 20 26.92 33.26 -32.35
CA ARG A 20 26.53 33.40 -30.92
C ARG A 20 25.29 32.61 -30.49
N LEU A 21 24.86 31.60 -31.26
CA LEU A 21 23.79 30.69 -30.86
C LEU A 21 24.28 29.39 -30.19
N ALA A 22 25.60 29.23 -29.99
CA ALA A 22 26.20 27.99 -29.48
C ALA A 22 26.26 27.89 -27.95
N TYR A 23 26.09 29.00 -27.21
CA TYR A 23 26.25 29.01 -25.74
C TYR A 23 24.92 28.99 -24.95
N PHE A 24 23.76 29.09 -25.61
CA PHE A 24 22.46 29.03 -24.93
C PHE A 24 21.79 27.65 -24.99
N LEU A 25 22.24 26.75 -25.87
CA LEU A 25 21.70 25.40 -25.98
C LEU A 25 22.13 24.40 -24.89
N PRO A 26 23.32 24.50 -24.24
CA PRO A 26 23.66 23.57 -23.16
C PRO A 26 22.88 23.88 -21.86
N ALA A 27 22.45 25.13 -21.66
CA ALA A 27 21.74 25.54 -20.45
C ALA A 27 20.27 25.06 -20.43
N LEU A 28 19.61 24.94 -21.59
CA LEU A 28 18.25 24.40 -21.66
C LEU A 28 18.20 22.86 -21.52
N LEU A 29 19.27 22.15 -21.90
CA LEU A 29 19.39 20.69 -21.72
C LEU A 29 19.70 20.28 -20.27
N LEU A 30 20.17 21.22 -19.44
CA LEU A 30 20.40 20.98 -18.01
C LEU A 30 19.13 21.21 -17.17
N LEU A 31 18.09 21.86 -17.73
CA LEU A 31 16.83 22.14 -17.03
C LEU A 31 15.73 21.10 -17.30
N SER A 32 15.91 20.20 -18.26
CA SER A 32 14.94 19.12 -18.53
C SER A 32 15.01 17.94 -17.54
N ASN A 33 16.00 17.93 -16.63
CA ASN A 33 16.18 16.86 -15.64
C ASN A 33 15.70 17.23 -14.23
N ALA A 34 15.12 18.42 -14.02
CA ALA A 34 14.64 18.80 -12.69
C ALA A 34 13.36 18.04 -12.26
N TRP A 35 12.73 17.28 -13.17
CA TRP A 35 11.56 16.42 -12.90
C TRP A 35 11.61 15.04 -13.61
N GLY A 36 12.81 14.58 -13.98
CA GLY A 36 13.04 13.57 -15.02
C GLY A 36 12.96 12.09 -14.65
N GLY A 37 12.09 11.67 -13.71
CA GLY A 37 11.94 10.25 -13.32
C GLY A 37 10.48 9.80 -13.29
N LYS A 38 10.21 8.50 -13.48
CA LYS A 38 8.87 7.95 -13.20
C LYS A 38 8.64 8.02 -11.68
N PRO A 39 7.44 8.41 -11.20
CA PRO A 39 7.19 8.54 -9.77
C PRO A 39 7.22 7.17 -9.10
N ASN A 40 7.70 7.11 -7.87
CA ASN A 40 7.55 5.94 -7.02
C ASN A 40 6.10 5.81 -6.56
N ILE A 41 5.62 4.57 -6.38
CA ILE A 41 4.24 4.32 -5.96
C ILE A 41 4.23 3.30 -4.83
N ILE A 42 3.55 3.64 -3.74
CA ILE A 42 3.30 2.74 -2.61
C ILE A 42 1.80 2.62 -2.40
N MET A 43 1.26 1.43 -2.66
CA MET A 43 -0.15 1.09 -2.46
C MET A 43 -0.33 0.30 -1.17
N ILE A 44 -0.85 0.93 -0.13
CA ILE A 44 -1.14 0.31 1.17
C ILE A 44 -2.63 -0.05 1.23
N MET A 45 -2.93 -1.28 1.61
CA MET A 45 -4.30 -1.77 1.71
C MET A 45 -4.52 -2.54 3.02
N ALA A 46 -5.25 -1.96 3.95
CA ALA A 46 -5.63 -2.59 5.21
C ALA A 46 -6.65 -3.73 5.00
N ASP A 47 -6.61 -4.75 5.86
CA ASP A 47 -7.47 -5.95 5.81
C ASP A 47 -8.54 -5.87 6.91
N ASP A 48 -9.82 -5.77 6.52
CA ASP A 48 -10.96 -5.54 7.44
C ASP A 48 -10.96 -4.19 8.18
N MET A 49 -10.61 -3.11 7.48
CA MET A 49 -10.63 -1.75 8.03
C MET A 49 -11.63 -0.88 7.25
N GLY A 50 -12.80 -0.64 7.84
CA GLY A 50 -13.86 0.17 7.26
C GLY A 50 -13.69 1.68 7.46
N TYR A 51 -14.47 2.45 6.70
CA TYR A 51 -14.46 3.93 6.70
C TYR A 51 -14.53 4.56 8.11
N GLU A 52 -15.27 3.94 9.02
CA GLU A 52 -15.55 4.43 10.37
C GLU A 52 -14.35 4.38 11.33
N THR A 53 -13.27 3.70 10.94
CA THR A 53 -12.12 3.40 11.81
C THR A 53 -11.00 4.45 11.75
N VAL A 54 -11.14 5.47 10.90
CA VAL A 54 -10.09 6.49 10.64
C VAL A 54 -10.48 7.84 11.25
N GLY A 55 -9.54 8.47 11.98
CA GLY A 55 -9.73 9.74 12.69
C GLY A 55 -10.26 10.87 11.80
N VAL A 56 -9.63 11.13 10.65
CA VAL A 56 -10.07 12.18 9.71
C VAL A 56 -11.44 11.92 9.06
N ASN A 57 -11.97 10.70 9.19
CA ASN A 57 -13.34 10.36 8.78
C ASN A 57 -14.38 10.59 9.89
N GLY A 58 -13.94 10.95 11.09
CA GLY A 58 -14.77 11.21 12.27
C GLY A 58 -14.79 10.05 13.27
N CYS A 59 -13.80 9.16 13.26
CA CYS A 59 -13.68 8.10 14.26
C CYS A 59 -13.38 8.70 15.64
N ASP A 60 -14.15 8.31 16.66
CA ASP A 60 -13.94 8.77 18.04
C ASP A 60 -13.11 7.76 18.88
N ASP A 61 -13.06 6.50 18.47
CA ASP A 61 -12.56 5.40 19.32
C ASP A 61 -11.06 5.10 19.12
N TYR A 62 -10.54 5.35 17.92
CA TYR A 62 -9.18 4.98 17.51
C TYR A 62 -8.37 6.20 17.07
N LYS A 63 -7.05 6.15 17.27
CA LYS A 63 -6.14 7.23 16.88
C LYS A 63 -5.36 6.84 15.62
N THR A 64 -5.51 7.64 14.56
CA THR A 64 -4.77 7.45 13.30
C THR A 64 -4.01 8.71 12.85
N PRO A 65 -3.14 9.29 13.70
CA PRO A 65 -2.50 10.57 13.41
C PRO A 65 -1.64 10.59 12.14
N ASN A 66 -1.02 9.47 11.75
CA ASN A 66 -0.19 9.41 10.54
C ASN A 66 -1.06 9.38 9.27
N ILE A 67 -2.13 8.58 9.27
CA ILE A 67 -3.11 8.54 8.18
C ILE A 67 -3.83 9.90 8.07
N ASP A 68 -4.17 10.52 9.20
CA ASP A 68 -4.79 11.85 9.25
C ASP A 68 -3.85 12.92 8.67
N ALA A 69 -2.56 12.85 9.00
CA ALA A 69 -1.55 13.75 8.45
C ALA A 69 -1.37 13.57 6.93
N MET A 70 -1.37 12.32 6.45
CA MET A 70 -1.34 12.02 5.01
C MET A 70 -2.57 12.58 4.29
N ALA A 71 -3.76 12.42 4.86
CA ALA A 71 -4.99 13.00 4.31
C ALA A 71 -4.96 14.55 4.29
N LYS A 72 -4.38 15.18 5.31
CA LYS A 72 -4.25 16.64 5.41
C LYS A 72 -3.27 17.21 4.38
N LYS A 73 -2.20 16.48 4.05
CA LYS A 73 -1.19 16.88 3.06
C LYS A 73 -1.55 16.46 1.63
N GLY A 74 -2.45 15.49 1.47
CA GLY A 74 -2.80 14.90 0.19
C GLY A 74 -4.27 15.06 -0.18
N MET A 75 -4.83 14.01 -0.80
CA MET A 75 -6.22 13.96 -1.24
C MET A 75 -6.96 12.86 -0.50
N ARG A 76 -8.17 13.17 -0.01
CA ARG A 76 -9.04 12.21 0.67
C ARG A 76 -10.32 11.98 -0.13
N PHE A 77 -10.61 10.72 -0.40
CA PHE A 77 -11.86 10.29 -1.04
C PHE A 77 -12.85 9.91 0.04
N THR A 78 -13.96 10.63 0.12
CA THR A 78 -15.06 10.30 1.05
C THR A 78 -16.00 9.24 0.48
N ASN A 79 -15.93 8.96 -0.82
CA ASN A 79 -16.70 7.95 -1.52
C ASN A 79 -15.75 7.07 -2.35
N ALA A 80 -15.21 6.03 -1.73
CA ALA A 80 -14.38 5.00 -2.34
C ALA A 80 -14.97 3.64 -1.96
N PHE A 81 -14.95 2.66 -2.87
CA PHE A 81 -15.69 1.40 -2.67
C PHE A 81 -14.90 0.16 -3.09
N ALA A 82 -14.98 -0.88 -2.27
CA ALA A 82 -14.42 -2.21 -2.49
C ALA A 82 -15.53 -3.28 -2.68
N ASN A 83 -15.15 -4.55 -2.87
CA ASN A 83 -16.09 -5.65 -2.68
C ASN A 83 -16.24 -5.92 -1.18
N PRO A 84 -17.30 -6.60 -0.72
CA PRO A 84 -17.54 -6.78 0.70
C PRO A 84 -16.63 -7.80 1.39
N ILE A 85 -15.66 -8.40 0.67
CA ILE A 85 -14.72 -9.39 1.23
C ILE A 85 -13.39 -9.40 0.46
N CYS A 86 -12.33 -9.81 1.16
CA CYS A 86 -10.92 -9.70 0.78
C CYS A 86 -10.54 -10.26 -0.61
N THR A 87 -10.75 -11.57 -0.89
CA THR A 87 -10.34 -12.17 -2.19
C THR A 87 -10.89 -11.41 -3.40
N PRO A 88 -12.21 -11.19 -3.55
CA PRO A 88 -12.74 -10.46 -4.70
C PRO A 88 -12.25 -9.01 -4.77
N SER A 89 -12.03 -8.31 -3.66
CA SER A 89 -11.42 -6.97 -3.68
C SER A 89 -9.99 -7.00 -4.22
N ARG A 90 -9.17 -7.94 -3.73
CA ARG A 90 -7.78 -8.12 -4.18
C ARG A 90 -7.70 -8.50 -5.65
N VAL A 91 -8.52 -9.44 -6.12
CA VAL A 91 -8.60 -9.84 -7.54
C VAL A 91 -8.99 -8.65 -8.42
N LYS A 92 -10.03 -7.90 -8.02
CA LYS A 92 -10.48 -6.70 -8.75
C LYS A 92 -9.39 -5.64 -8.82
N LEU A 93 -8.75 -5.33 -7.69
CA LEU A 93 -7.67 -4.35 -7.61
C LEU A 93 -6.48 -4.77 -8.48
N MET A 94 -6.00 -6.01 -8.31
CA MET A 94 -4.82 -6.51 -9.04
C MET A 94 -5.00 -6.53 -10.54
N THR A 95 -6.20 -6.77 -11.04
CA THR A 95 -6.46 -6.93 -12.48
C THR A 95 -7.10 -5.71 -13.14
N GLY A 96 -7.65 -4.78 -12.35
CA GLY A 96 -8.47 -3.68 -12.86
C GLY A 96 -9.81 -4.11 -13.49
N LYS A 97 -10.27 -5.35 -13.23
CA LYS A 97 -11.48 -5.92 -13.86
C LYS A 97 -12.59 -6.16 -12.83
N ALA A 98 -13.84 -5.96 -13.26
CA ALA A 98 -15.00 -6.38 -12.50
C ALA A 98 -14.99 -7.91 -12.31
N ASN A 99 -15.27 -8.37 -11.09
CA ASN A 99 -15.19 -9.79 -10.71
C ASN A 99 -16.09 -10.74 -11.50
N VAL A 100 -17.16 -10.22 -12.13
CA VAL A 100 -17.99 -10.98 -13.09
C VAL A 100 -17.19 -11.52 -14.28
N ARG A 101 -15.98 -10.99 -14.54
CA ARG A 101 -15.14 -11.37 -15.67
C ARG A 101 -13.96 -12.29 -15.31
N ASN A 102 -13.53 -12.32 -14.07
CA ASN A 102 -12.22 -12.92 -13.71
C ASN A 102 -12.17 -13.57 -12.32
N TYR A 103 -13.22 -13.46 -11.51
CA TYR A 103 -13.27 -14.16 -10.24
C TYR A 103 -13.58 -15.64 -10.49
N THR A 104 -12.77 -16.53 -9.91
CA THR A 104 -12.91 -17.98 -10.08
C THR A 104 -13.27 -18.66 -8.76
N PHE A 105 -12.40 -18.55 -7.76
CA PHE A 105 -12.57 -19.18 -6.46
C PHE A 105 -11.99 -18.31 -5.34
N PHE A 106 -12.46 -18.51 -4.12
CA PHE A 106 -11.95 -17.79 -2.95
C PHE A 106 -10.49 -18.18 -2.65
N GLY A 107 -9.61 -17.20 -2.44
CA GLY A 107 -8.20 -17.46 -2.20
C GLY A 107 -7.38 -17.77 -3.47
N LYS A 108 -7.92 -17.53 -4.67
CA LYS A 108 -7.23 -17.82 -5.94
C LYS A 108 -7.35 -16.67 -6.94
N LEU A 109 -6.22 -16.22 -7.47
CA LEU A 109 -6.16 -15.44 -8.70
C LEU A 109 -5.83 -16.37 -9.87
N ASP A 110 -6.62 -16.30 -10.93
CA ASP A 110 -6.33 -17.03 -12.16
C ASP A 110 -4.98 -16.57 -12.75
N ARG A 111 -4.07 -17.53 -12.96
CA ARG A 111 -2.73 -17.30 -13.49
C ARG A 111 -2.72 -16.76 -14.92
N GLY A 112 -3.82 -16.89 -15.66
CA GLY A 112 -4.01 -16.25 -16.97
C GLY A 112 -4.25 -14.74 -16.91
N GLN A 113 -4.43 -14.16 -15.71
CA GLN A 113 -4.62 -12.73 -15.55
C GLN A 113 -3.29 -11.98 -15.50
N LYS A 114 -3.25 -10.82 -16.18
CA LYS A 114 -2.17 -9.84 -16.03
C LYS A 114 -2.55 -8.83 -14.94
N THR A 115 -1.61 -8.52 -14.06
CA THR A 115 -1.86 -7.67 -12.89
C THR A 115 -1.15 -6.31 -13.00
N PHE A 116 -1.49 -5.35 -12.14
CA PHE A 116 -0.71 -4.11 -12.02
C PHE A 116 0.78 -4.38 -11.75
N GLY A 117 1.12 -5.45 -11.01
CA GLY A 117 2.51 -5.84 -10.77
C GLY A 117 3.23 -6.14 -12.07
N ASN A 118 2.61 -6.95 -12.95
CA ASN A 118 3.16 -7.20 -14.28
C ASN A 118 3.31 -5.91 -15.08
N TYR A 119 2.32 -5.02 -15.08
CA TYR A 119 2.40 -3.76 -15.80
C TYR A 119 3.51 -2.83 -15.28
N PHE A 120 3.71 -2.74 -13.96
CA PHE A 120 4.79 -1.96 -13.36
C PHE A 120 6.15 -2.54 -13.71
N ARG A 121 6.33 -3.86 -13.57
CA ARG A 121 7.57 -4.53 -13.96
C ARG A 121 7.89 -4.35 -15.44
N ASP A 122 6.91 -4.55 -16.32
CA ASP A 122 7.09 -4.35 -17.78
C ASP A 122 7.42 -2.88 -18.11
N ALA A 123 6.96 -1.94 -17.29
CA ALA A 123 7.32 -0.53 -17.39
C ALA A 123 8.68 -0.19 -16.75
N GLY A 124 9.45 -1.17 -16.28
CA GLY A 124 10.80 -0.98 -15.74
C GLY A 124 10.87 -0.58 -14.27
N TYR A 125 9.77 -0.70 -13.52
CA TYR A 125 9.81 -0.48 -12.07
C TYR A 125 10.43 -1.67 -11.35
N LYS A 126 11.13 -1.39 -10.24
CA LYS A 126 11.41 -2.40 -9.21
C LYS A 126 10.12 -2.68 -8.45
N THR A 127 9.75 -3.95 -8.31
CA THR A 127 8.44 -4.30 -7.74
C THR A 127 8.55 -5.11 -6.45
N CYS A 128 7.80 -4.72 -5.44
CA CYS A 128 7.77 -5.36 -4.13
C CYS A 128 6.35 -5.60 -3.65
N ILE A 129 6.10 -6.76 -3.04
CA ILE A 129 4.88 -7.05 -2.29
C ILE A 129 5.20 -7.58 -0.90
N SER A 130 4.56 -7.03 0.14
CA SER A 130 4.75 -7.49 1.51
C SER A 130 3.40 -7.63 2.21
N GLY A 131 3.25 -8.52 3.19
CA GLY A 131 1.99 -8.70 3.94
C GLY A 131 1.18 -9.93 3.53
N LYS A 132 -0.11 -9.79 3.25
CA LYS A 132 -1.05 -10.89 2.98
C LYS A 132 -1.16 -11.21 1.50
N TRP A 133 -0.97 -12.49 1.14
CA TRP A 133 -1.16 -12.97 -0.22
C TRP A 133 -2.63 -13.33 -0.53
N GLN A 134 -3.09 -14.50 -0.09
CA GLN A 134 -4.46 -15.01 -0.29
C GLN A 134 -4.92 -15.14 -1.76
N LEU A 135 -4.00 -15.41 -2.70
CA LEU A 135 -4.32 -15.47 -4.15
C LEU A 135 -3.74 -16.68 -4.88
N GLY A 136 -3.44 -17.74 -4.14
CA GLY A 136 -2.82 -18.97 -4.63
C GLY A 136 -1.81 -19.50 -3.62
N GLN A 137 -1.25 -20.67 -3.90
CA GLN A 137 -0.25 -21.32 -3.02
C GLN A 137 1.06 -21.66 -3.74
N GLU A 138 1.11 -21.42 -5.05
CA GLU A 138 2.27 -21.64 -5.89
C GLU A 138 3.38 -20.68 -5.46
N THR A 139 4.56 -21.21 -5.13
CA THR A 139 5.65 -20.41 -4.55
C THR A 139 6.16 -19.31 -5.48
N ASP A 140 5.98 -19.49 -6.79
CA ASP A 140 6.33 -18.52 -7.81
C ASP A 140 5.25 -17.45 -8.04
N ALA A 141 4.06 -17.58 -7.43
CA ALA A 141 2.90 -16.73 -7.73
C ALA A 141 3.19 -15.22 -7.63
N PRO A 142 3.90 -14.70 -6.61
CA PRO A 142 4.24 -13.27 -6.56
C PRO A 142 5.07 -12.83 -7.78
N SER A 143 6.09 -13.61 -8.14
CA SER A 143 6.93 -13.33 -9.31
C SER A 143 6.18 -13.48 -10.63
N HIS A 144 5.30 -14.48 -10.74
CA HIS A 144 4.40 -14.66 -11.88
C HIS A 144 3.50 -13.44 -12.08
N PHE A 145 2.94 -12.91 -10.99
CA PHE A 145 2.11 -11.70 -10.98
C PHE A 145 2.90 -10.39 -10.88
N GLY A 146 4.21 -10.42 -11.18
CA GLY A 146 4.98 -9.22 -11.46
C GLY A 146 5.58 -8.52 -10.24
N PHE A 147 5.87 -9.25 -9.17
CA PHE A 147 6.63 -8.75 -8.03
C PHE A 147 8.01 -9.40 -7.97
N ASP A 148 9.06 -8.60 -8.10
CA ASP A 148 10.46 -9.05 -8.07
C ASP A 148 10.88 -9.50 -6.68
N GLN A 149 10.37 -8.84 -5.63
CA GLN A 149 10.60 -9.17 -4.23
C GLN A 149 9.28 -9.36 -3.48
N SER A 150 9.25 -10.34 -2.57
CA SER A 150 8.07 -10.65 -1.77
C SER A 150 8.38 -11.09 -0.34
N CYS A 151 7.55 -10.65 0.61
CA CYS A 151 7.52 -11.13 2.00
C CYS A 151 6.07 -11.34 2.43
N LEU A 152 5.58 -12.59 2.36
CA LEU A 152 4.15 -12.86 2.37
C LEU A 152 3.74 -13.89 3.42
N TRP A 153 2.72 -13.54 4.20
CA TRP A 153 1.88 -14.51 4.90
C TRP A 153 0.89 -15.15 3.92
N GLN A 154 0.55 -16.43 4.16
CA GLN A 154 -0.44 -17.19 3.39
C GLN A 154 -0.09 -17.41 1.90
N LEU A 155 1.19 -17.69 1.60
CA LEU A 155 1.63 -18.23 0.31
C LEU A 155 1.83 -19.75 0.40
N LYS A 156 2.87 -20.19 1.12
CA LYS A 156 3.27 -21.61 1.19
C LYS A 156 2.86 -22.31 2.48
N LYS A 157 3.12 -21.66 3.61
CA LYS A 157 2.67 -22.15 4.91
C LYS A 157 1.24 -21.70 5.15
N GLY A 158 0.41 -22.64 5.63
CA GLY A 158 -0.98 -22.34 5.96
C GLY A 158 -1.09 -21.27 7.05
N ASN A 159 -2.33 -20.94 7.42
CA ASN A 159 -2.65 -19.85 8.34
C ASN A 159 -2.20 -20.07 9.80
N SER A 160 -1.47 -21.14 10.09
CA SER A 160 -1.20 -21.60 11.45
C SER A 160 0.02 -22.52 11.55
N HIS A 161 0.65 -22.56 12.73
CA HIS A 161 1.65 -23.56 13.13
C HIS A 161 1.21 -24.34 14.37
N ASN A 162 1.85 -25.50 14.60
CA ASN A 162 1.59 -26.34 15.77
C ASN A 162 2.76 -26.22 16.77
N ILE A 163 2.45 -25.93 18.03
CA ILE A 163 3.40 -25.92 19.14
C ILE A 163 2.79 -26.78 20.24
N GLU A 164 3.53 -27.81 20.67
CA GLU A 164 3.10 -28.76 21.72
C GLU A 164 1.70 -29.37 21.48
N GLY A 165 1.38 -29.71 20.23
CA GLY A 165 0.10 -30.28 19.85
C GLY A 165 -1.07 -29.30 19.80
N LYS A 166 -0.83 -28.00 20.03
CA LYS A 166 -1.83 -26.93 19.90
C LYS A 166 -1.56 -26.11 18.65
N LYS A 167 -2.63 -25.72 17.97
CA LYS A 167 -2.60 -24.92 16.75
C LYS A 167 -2.73 -23.44 17.09
N TYR A 168 -1.84 -22.63 16.54
CA TYR A 168 -1.81 -21.18 16.72
C TYR A 168 -1.80 -20.47 15.37
N ASP A 169 -2.47 -19.32 15.28
CA ASP A 169 -2.39 -18.45 14.11
C ASP A 169 -0.97 -17.91 13.91
N SER A 170 -0.51 -17.88 12.66
CA SER A 170 0.88 -17.59 12.30
C SER A 170 1.09 -16.22 11.65
N ARG A 171 0.12 -15.30 11.73
CA ARG A 171 0.20 -14.00 11.01
C ARG A 171 0.72 -12.84 11.87
N HIS A 172 0.60 -12.95 13.19
CA HIS A 172 0.91 -11.89 14.16
C HIS A 172 2.20 -12.20 14.93
N THR A 173 2.13 -12.53 16.22
CA THR A 173 3.30 -12.96 16.99
C THR A 173 3.79 -14.32 16.53
N SER A 174 5.12 -14.53 16.56
CA SER A 174 5.77 -15.75 16.10
C SER A 174 5.39 -16.13 14.66
N PRO A 175 5.53 -15.23 13.67
CA PRO A 175 4.92 -15.41 12.36
C PRO A 175 5.61 -16.46 11.49
N ASP A 176 4.84 -17.05 10.57
CA ASP A 176 5.33 -17.87 9.46
C ASP A 176 5.11 -17.13 8.14
N LEU A 177 6.19 -16.69 7.51
CA LEU A 177 6.15 -15.92 6.27
C LEU A 177 6.87 -16.66 5.13
N SER A 178 6.68 -16.20 3.91
CA SER A 178 7.40 -16.64 2.73
C SER A 178 8.17 -15.46 2.15
N ILE A 179 9.50 -15.51 2.18
CA ILE A 179 10.36 -14.51 1.57
C ILE A 179 10.82 -15.04 0.21
N ASN A 180 10.43 -14.38 -0.87
CA ASN A 180 10.77 -14.77 -2.26
C ASN A 180 10.49 -16.25 -2.55
N GLY A 181 9.31 -16.73 -2.12
CA GLY A 181 8.88 -18.13 -2.27
C GLY A 181 9.49 -19.12 -1.27
N VAL A 182 10.41 -18.69 -0.40
CA VAL A 182 11.05 -19.52 0.62
C VAL A 182 10.37 -19.29 1.97
N ALA A 183 9.85 -20.37 2.56
CA ALA A 183 9.23 -20.30 3.89
C ALA A 183 10.27 -19.98 4.97
N LYS A 184 9.91 -19.08 5.88
CA LYS A 184 10.72 -18.64 7.02
C LYS A 184 9.86 -18.54 8.28
N GLU A 185 10.41 -19.05 9.38
CA GLU A 185 9.82 -18.98 10.71
C GLU A 185 10.51 -17.89 11.51
N PHE A 186 9.73 -17.16 12.29
CA PHE A 186 10.19 -16.13 13.21
C PHE A 186 9.70 -16.47 14.61
N ARG A 187 10.61 -16.62 15.56
CA ARG A 187 10.36 -17.17 16.91
C ARG A 187 11.15 -16.44 18.01
N ASN A 188 11.70 -15.27 17.69
CA ASN A 188 12.55 -14.47 18.58
C ASN A 188 11.86 -13.17 19.01
N GLY A 189 10.53 -13.19 19.15
CA GLY A 189 9.76 -12.02 19.54
C GLY A 189 9.24 -11.14 18.40
N GLU A 190 9.36 -11.59 17.15
CA GLU A 190 8.90 -10.79 16.01
C GLU A 190 7.38 -10.76 15.88
N PHE A 191 6.87 -9.64 15.37
CA PHE A 191 5.48 -9.44 14.99
C PHE A 191 5.37 -9.33 13.46
N GLY A 192 4.56 -10.19 12.85
CA GLY A 192 4.48 -10.35 11.38
C GLY A 192 4.28 -9.05 10.61
N PRO A 193 3.33 -8.18 10.98
CA PRO A 193 3.16 -6.86 10.38
C PRO A 193 4.42 -5.99 10.41
N ASP A 194 5.19 -6.00 11.52
CA ASP A 194 6.46 -5.28 11.60
C ASP A 194 7.50 -5.88 10.66
N VAL A 195 7.64 -7.21 10.64
CA VAL A 195 8.56 -7.90 9.70
C VAL A 195 8.23 -7.55 8.24
N CYS A 196 6.95 -7.42 7.91
CA CYS A 196 6.53 -7.00 6.57
C CYS A 196 6.96 -5.58 6.23
N VAL A 197 6.89 -4.65 7.19
CA VAL A 197 7.34 -3.26 7.00
C VAL A 197 8.86 -3.15 6.99
N ASP A 198 9.58 -3.89 7.84
CA ASP A 198 11.04 -3.98 7.81
C ASP A 198 11.55 -4.44 6.42
N PHE A 199 10.81 -5.36 5.79
CA PHE A 199 11.11 -5.81 4.42
C PHE A 199 10.88 -4.69 3.39
N ILE A 200 9.81 -3.91 3.53
CA ILE A 200 9.54 -2.75 2.67
C ILE A 200 10.64 -1.69 2.85
N GLU A 201 11.00 -1.33 4.08
CA GLU A 201 12.03 -0.32 4.37
C GLU A 201 13.37 -0.70 3.72
N LYS A 202 13.80 -1.96 3.85
CA LYS A 202 15.01 -2.47 3.17
C LYS A 202 14.91 -2.42 1.65
N PHE A 203 13.73 -2.70 1.09
CA PHE A 203 13.49 -2.58 -0.34
C PHE A 203 13.60 -1.12 -0.81
N LEU A 204 13.03 -0.16 -0.05
CA LEU A 204 13.12 1.26 -0.35
C LEU A 204 14.59 1.73 -0.33
N GLU A 205 15.35 1.35 0.71
CA GLU A 205 16.77 1.69 0.83
C GLU A 205 17.61 1.16 -0.34
N ALA A 206 17.37 -0.09 -0.75
CA ALA A 206 18.11 -0.72 -1.83
C ALA A 206 17.76 -0.18 -3.23
N ASN A 207 16.61 0.48 -3.40
CA ASN A 207 16.10 0.94 -4.69
C ASN A 207 15.80 2.45 -4.71
N LYS A 208 16.38 3.24 -3.79
CA LYS A 208 16.13 4.68 -3.66
C LYS A 208 16.51 5.49 -4.91
N ASP A 209 17.44 4.99 -5.72
CA ASP A 209 17.91 5.62 -6.96
C ASP A 209 17.17 5.09 -8.21
N GLU A 210 16.17 4.22 -8.02
CA GLU A 210 15.37 3.58 -9.07
C GLU A 210 13.88 3.95 -8.92
N SER A 211 13.09 3.82 -9.99
CA SER A 211 11.64 3.89 -9.87
C SER A 211 11.08 2.58 -9.32
N PHE A 212 10.27 2.65 -8.26
CA PHE A 212 9.72 1.46 -7.61
C PHE A 212 8.21 1.49 -7.40
N PHE A 213 7.64 0.29 -7.33
CA PHE A 213 6.26 0.05 -6.97
C PHE A 213 6.19 -0.94 -5.80
N VAL A 214 5.59 -0.51 -4.70
CA VAL A 214 5.31 -1.33 -3.52
C VAL A 214 3.81 -1.56 -3.41
N TYR A 215 3.41 -2.82 -3.30
CA TYR A 215 2.07 -3.18 -2.86
C TYR A 215 2.15 -3.76 -1.44
N TYR A 216 1.52 -3.10 -0.48
CA TYR A 216 1.44 -3.55 0.91
C TYR A 216 -0.01 -3.95 1.26
N PRO A 217 -0.47 -5.14 0.86
CA PRO A 217 -1.67 -5.75 1.41
C PRO A 217 -1.43 -6.10 2.88
N MET A 218 -1.88 -5.28 3.81
CA MET A 218 -1.63 -5.51 5.23
C MET A 218 -2.28 -6.80 5.72
N ILE A 219 -1.73 -7.33 6.80
CA ILE A 219 -2.31 -8.42 7.60
C ILE A 219 -3.33 -7.85 8.60
N LEU A 220 -3.09 -6.61 9.06
CA LEU A 220 -3.92 -5.90 10.02
C LEU A 220 -5.03 -5.08 9.35
N PRO A 221 -6.12 -4.77 10.08
CA PRO A 221 -6.47 -5.22 11.44
C PRO A 221 -7.28 -6.55 11.50
N HIS A 222 -7.29 -7.36 10.45
CA HIS A 222 -8.05 -8.61 10.37
C HIS A 222 -7.80 -9.54 11.57
N CYS A 223 -8.86 -10.21 12.04
CA CYS A 223 -8.78 -11.17 13.14
C CYS A 223 -7.80 -12.35 12.87
N PRO A 224 -7.21 -12.98 13.88
CA PRO A 224 -7.52 -12.87 15.31
C PRO A 224 -7.14 -11.51 15.89
N PHE A 225 -8.03 -10.95 16.70
CA PHE A 225 -7.79 -9.70 17.40
C PHE A 225 -6.86 -9.95 18.59
N VAL A 226 -5.66 -9.39 18.52
CA VAL A 226 -4.55 -9.65 19.45
C VAL A 226 -3.89 -8.35 19.88
N PRO A 227 -3.27 -8.30 21.08
CA PRO A 227 -2.46 -7.16 21.46
C PRO A 227 -1.28 -6.97 20.48
N THR A 228 -0.85 -5.74 20.29
CA THR A 228 0.22 -5.35 19.38
C THR A 228 1.45 -4.84 20.14
N PRO A 229 2.65 -4.82 19.53
CA PRO A 229 3.84 -4.29 20.18
C PRO A 229 3.64 -2.92 20.82
N GLY A 230 4.19 -2.73 22.03
CA GLY A 230 4.05 -1.49 22.80
C GLY A 230 2.76 -1.38 23.61
N THR A 231 1.91 -2.41 23.64
CA THR A 231 0.69 -2.45 24.45
C THR A 231 0.86 -3.32 25.71
N PRO A 232 0.12 -3.07 26.80
CA PRO A 232 0.34 -3.78 28.08
C PRO A 232 0.20 -5.31 28.01
N ASP A 233 -0.69 -5.81 27.16
CA ASP A 233 -1.01 -7.24 27.05
C ASP A 233 -0.15 -7.97 26.00
N TYR A 234 0.76 -7.26 25.31
CA TYR A 234 1.60 -7.86 24.30
C TYR A 234 2.72 -8.70 24.91
N ASP A 235 2.76 -9.98 24.55
CA ASP A 235 3.83 -10.90 24.89
C ASP A 235 4.59 -11.29 23.60
N PRO A 236 5.86 -10.89 23.43
CA PRO A 236 6.67 -11.28 22.28
C PRO A 236 6.93 -12.79 22.23
N ASN A 237 6.88 -13.49 23.37
CA ASN A 237 7.10 -14.94 23.42
C ASN A 237 5.81 -15.75 23.14
N SER A 238 4.68 -15.08 22.91
CA SER A 238 3.44 -15.76 22.59
C SER A 238 3.57 -16.60 21.33
N PRO A 239 3.08 -17.86 21.33
CA PRO A 239 3.04 -18.69 20.14
C PRO A 239 2.03 -18.20 19.09
N GLY A 240 1.29 -17.12 19.36
CA GLY A 240 0.20 -16.61 18.51
C GLY A 240 -1.18 -16.88 19.11
N SER A 241 -2.24 -16.46 18.41
CA SER A 241 -3.61 -16.67 18.91
C SER A 241 -4.02 -18.14 18.77
N PRO A 242 -4.54 -18.78 19.84
CA PRO A 242 -5.08 -20.14 19.77
C PRO A 242 -6.48 -20.20 19.14
N THR A 243 -7.12 -19.06 18.89
CA THR A 243 -8.46 -19.00 18.28
C THR A 243 -8.45 -18.14 17.02
N TYR A 244 -9.42 -18.37 16.13
CA TYR A 244 -9.53 -17.62 14.87
C TYR A 244 -9.92 -16.15 15.09
N LYS A 245 -10.80 -15.87 16.06
CA LYS A 245 -11.31 -14.51 16.29
C LYS A 245 -10.45 -13.68 17.24
N GLY A 246 -9.75 -14.29 18.19
CA GLY A 246 -9.10 -13.54 19.26
C GLY A 246 -10.13 -12.80 20.12
N ASP A 247 -9.78 -11.62 20.61
CA ASP A 247 -10.64 -10.79 21.47
C ASP A 247 -10.81 -9.39 20.87
N ALA A 248 -12.05 -9.03 20.54
CA ALA A 248 -12.40 -7.77 19.88
C ALA A 248 -11.95 -6.51 20.65
N LYS A 249 -11.68 -6.60 21.95
CA LYS A 249 -11.11 -5.48 22.72
C LYS A 249 -9.77 -4.99 22.16
N TYR A 250 -9.01 -5.88 21.49
CA TYR A 250 -7.71 -5.56 20.90
C TYR A 250 -7.80 -4.94 19.50
N PHE A 251 -9.00 -4.80 18.92
CA PHE A 251 -9.15 -4.18 17.60
C PHE A 251 -8.58 -2.76 17.58
N LYS A 252 -8.77 -1.99 18.66
CA LYS A 252 -8.15 -0.67 18.84
C LYS A 252 -6.63 -0.72 18.72
N ASN A 253 -5.98 -1.66 19.41
CA ASN A 253 -4.53 -1.81 19.37
C ASN A 253 -4.04 -2.10 17.95
N MET A 254 -4.79 -2.90 17.19
CA MET A 254 -4.46 -3.23 15.81
C MET A 254 -4.64 -2.05 14.86
N VAL A 255 -5.71 -1.26 14.99
CA VAL A 255 -5.92 -0.04 14.17
C VAL A 255 -4.85 1.02 14.47
N GLU A 256 -4.54 1.27 15.74
CA GLU A 256 -3.50 2.24 16.10
C GLU A 256 -2.10 1.76 15.64
N HIS A 257 -1.87 0.45 15.60
CA HIS A 257 -0.62 -0.10 15.05
C HIS A 257 -0.59 -0.05 13.50
N VAL A 258 -1.73 -0.20 12.81
CA VAL A 258 -1.82 0.09 11.36
C VAL A 258 -1.34 1.50 11.06
N ASP A 259 -1.79 2.49 11.84
CA ASP A 259 -1.36 3.87 11.69
C ASP A 259 0.14 4.05 11.92
N GLN A 260 0.70 3.39 12.94
CA GLN A 260 2.15 3.40 13.19
C GLN A 260 2.93 2.84 12.00
N LEU A 261 2.49 1.73 11.41
CA LEU A 261 3.14 1.11 10.25
C LEU A 261 3.06 2.00 9.00
N VAL A 262 1.93 2.68 8.78
CA VAL A 262 1.79 3.69 7.71
C VAL A 262 2.76 4.85 7.96
N GLY A 263 2.83 5.35 9.19
CA GLY A 263 3.76 6.40 9.61
C GLY A 263 5.22 6.02 9.40
N ARG A 264 5.61 4.78 9.70
CA ARG A 264 6.96 4.24 9.45
C ARG A 264 7.34 4.30 7.98
N ILE A 265 6.45 3.81 7.09
CA ILE A 265 6.69 3.84 5.64
C ILE A 265 6.82 5.28 5.13
N ALA A 266 5.91 6.16 5.52
CA ALA A 266 5.96 7.57 5.12
C ALA A 266 7.25 8.26 5.64
N SER A 267 7.62 8.01 6.90
CA SER A 267 8.85 8.57 7.48
C SER A 267 10.10 8.04 6.77
N LYS A 268 10.13 6.78 6.36
CA LYS A 268 11.25 6.21 5.60
C LYS A 268 11.36 6.84 4.21
N VAL A 269 10.24 7.10 3.54
CA VAL A 269 10.23 7.85 2.27
C VAL A 269 10.81 9.26 2.45
N ASP A 270 10.42 9.95 3.53
CA ASP A 270 10.95 11.27 3.88
C ASP A 270 12.46 11.22 4.20
N GLU A 271 12.90 10.25 5.01
CA GLU A 271 14.30 10.04 5.38
C GLU A 271 15.20 9.82 4.15
N LEU A 272 14.70 9.10 3.15
CA LEU A 272 15.42 8.82 1.91
C LEU A 272 15.37 10.01 0.91
N GLY A 273 14.67 11.10 1.23
CA GLY A 273 14.53 12.27 0.36
C GLY A 273 13.64 12.02 -0.85
N LEU A 274 12.68 11.08 -0.75
CA LEU A 274 11.85 10.62 -1.86
C LEU A 274 10.44 11.23 -1.90
N SER A 275 10.10 12.09 -0.94
CA SER A 275 8.73 12.60 -0.71
C SER A 275 8.12 13.28 -1.93
N GLU A 276 8.90 14.11 -2.63
CA GLU A 276 8.43 14.89 -3.78
C GLU A 276 8.15 14.03 -5.03
N ASN A 277 8.66 12.79 -5.06
CA ASN A 277 8.51 11.88 -6.20
C ASN A 277 7.87 10.54 -5.81
N THR A 278 7.14 10.48 -4.68
CA THR A 278 6.49 9.24 -4.22
C THR A 278 5.01 9.46 -3.97
N LEU A 279 4.16 8.72 -4.68
CA LEU A 279 2.73 8.64 -4.41
C LEU A 279 2.45 7.50 -3.41
N ILE A 280 1.95 7.85 -2.23
CA ILE A 280 1.46 6.88 -1.23
C ILE A 280 -0.06 6.88 -1.25
N VAL A 281 -0.66 5.69 -1.46
CA VAL A 281 -2.10 5.47 -1.46
C VAL A 281 -2.45 4.55 -0.30
N PHE A 282 -3.48 4.90 0.47
CA PHE A 282 -4.01 4.06 1.55
C PHE A 282 -5.50 3.79 1.32
N THR A 283 -5.91 2.53 1.51
CA THR A 283 -7.30 2.09 1.42
C THR A 283 -7.55 0.84 2.28
N GLY A 284 -8.80 0.41 2.39
CA GLY A 284 -9.19 -0.89 2.95
C GLY A 284 -9.66 -1.85 1.86
N ASP A 285 -9.57 -3.16 2.08
CA ASP A 285 -10.04 -4.16 1.11
C ASP A 285 -11.53 -4.50 1.23
N ASN A 286 -12.13 -4.25 2.39
CA ASN A 286 -13.56 -4.33 2.68
C ASN A 286 -13.84 -3.61 4.01
N GLY A 287 -15.13 -3.54 4.38
CA GLY A 287 -15.52 -3.00 5.67
C GLY A 287 -15.06 -3.81 6.88
N THR A 288 -15.20 -3.24 8.07
CA THR A 288 -14.76 -3.83 9.34
C THR A 288 -15.49 -5.14 9.68
N ASP A 289 -14.82 -6.05 10.37
CA ASP A 289 -15.41 -7.31 10.84
C ASP A 289 -16.61 -7.08 11.77
N VAL A 290 -17.63 -7.94 11.68
CA VAL A 290 -18.95 -7.77 12.31
C VAL A 290 -18.92 -7.62 13.84
N PRO A 291 -18.02 -8.27 14.61
CA PRO A 291 -17.99 -8.11 16.07
C PRO A 291 -17.58 -6.71 16.55
N VAL A 292 -16.98 -5.89 15.68
CA VAL A 292 -16.49 -4.56 16.04
C VAL A 292 -17.62 -3.54 15.89
N VAL A 293 -17.73 -2.68 16.89
CA VAL A 293 -18.60 -1.49 16.85
C VAL A 293 -17.71 -0.28 17.12
N THR A 294 -17.82 0.72 16.25
CA THR A 294 -17.00 1.94 16.29
C THR A 294 -17.92 3.15 16.35
N SER A 295 -17.55 4.16 17.15
CA SER A 295 -18.19 5.48 17.15
C SER A 295 -17.66 6.33 15.99
N LEU A 296 -18.58 6.75 15.13
CA LEU A 296 -18.35 7.66 14.01
C LEU A 296 -19.19 8.93 14.20
N ASN A 297 -18.54 10.03 14.56
CA ASN A 297 -19.20 11.30 14.89
C ASN A 297 -20.29 11.12 15.96
N GLY A 298 -19.98 10.37 17.02
CA GLY A 298 -20.89 10.06 18.12
C GLY A 298 -21.99 9.04 17.80
N LYS A 299 -21.97 8.39 16.63
CA LYS A 299 -22.93 7.35 16.25
C LYS A 299 -22.26 5.98 16.20
N SER A 300 -22.87 4.98 16.80
CA SER A 300 -22.40 3.60 16.73
C SER A 300 -22.59 3.02 15.33
N VAL A 301 -21.50 2.56 14.73
CA VAL A 301 -21.46 1.84 13.45
C VAL A 301 -20.93 0.45 13.70
N ALA A 302 -21.73 -0.56 13.38
CA ALA A 302 -21.30 -1.96 13.43
C ALA A 302 -20.58 -2.36 12.14
N GLY A 303 -19.53 -3.16 12.28
CA GLY A 303 -18.80 -3.75 11.16
C GLY A 303 -19.73 -4.46 10.18
N GLY A 304 -19.45 -4.26 8.89
CA GLY A 304 -20.30 -4.74 7.80
C GLY A 304 -19.61 -5.70 6.85
N LYS A 305 -18.42 -6.24 7.17
CA LYS A 305 -17.75 -7.24 6.33
C LYS A 305 -18.72 -8.32 5.85
N GLY A 306 -18.72 -8.58 4.55
CA GLY A 306 -19.64 -9.50 3.88
C GLY A 306 -20.98 -8.89 3.43
N LYS A 307 -21.33 -7.68 3.88
CA LYS A 307 -22.58 -7.00 3.49
C LYS A 307 -22.37 -6.15 2.25
N ALA A 308 -22.83 -6.62 1.09
CA ALA A 308 -22.70 -5.91 -0.18
C ALA A 308 -23.61 -4.67 -0.31
N ASN A 309 -24.67 -4.60 0.50
CA ASN A 309 -25.75 -3.61 0.41
C ASN A 309 -25.69 -2.55 1.51
N HIS A 310 -24.53 -2.37 2.16
CA HIS A 310 -24.37 -1.45 3.28
C HIS A 310 -22.97 -0.81 3.28
N ASP A 311 -22.89 0.50 3.51
CA ASP A 311 -21.62 1.25 3.50
C ASP A 311 -20.55 0.60 4.39
N SER A 312 -20.90 0.18 5.62
CA SER A 312 -19.95 -0.47 6.53
C SER A 312 -19.38 -1.81 6.05
N GLY A 313 -19.84 -2.34 4.91
CA GLY A 313 -19.25 -3.52 4.28
C GLY A 313 -18.37 -3.22 3.07
N VAL A 314 -18.56 -2.07 2.41
CA VAL A 314 -17.97 -1.81 1.07
C VAL A 314 -17.31 -0.45 0.92
N ARG A 315 -17.47 0.48 1.87
CA ARG A 315 -16.95 1.86 1.81
C ARG A 315 -15.74 2.07 2.72
#